data_AF-A0A124G6F4-F1
#
_entry.id   AF-A0A124G6F4-F1
#
_cell.length_a   1.000
_cell.length_b   1.000
_cell.length_c   1.000
_cell.angle_alpha   90.00
_cell.angle_beta   90.00
_cell.angle_gamma   90.00
#
_symmetry.space_group_name_H-M   'P 1'
#
loop_
_entity.id
_entity.type
_entity.pdbx_description
1 polymer ?
#
loop_
_entity_poly.entity_id
_entity_poly.type
_entity_poly.pdbx_seq_one_letter_code
_entity_poly.pdbx_strand_id
1 'polypeptide(L)'
;VGLMGLMPATAASLGVTSDQLYDPEHNIRAGAQYLKQLISFFSSVKESTEQIKFALAAYNGGIGHISDARALAEKYQADKDVWEGNVERFVQLKRLEQYYTDPVCRNGYFRGDETINYVREVIARWEHYRQAVKE
;
A
#
# COMPACT_ATOMS: atom_id res chain seq x y z
N VAL A 1 -14.24 4.35 -2.11
CA VAL A 1 -15.41 5.25 -2.06
C VAL A 1 -15.24 6.30 -0.96
N GLY A 2 -15.78 7.50 -1.17
CA GLY A 2 -15.54 8.67 -0.31
C GLY A 2 -14.16 9.32 -0.54
N LEU A 3 -13.88 10.40 0.19
CA LEU A 3 -12.66 11.21 0.08
C LEU A 3 -11.35 10.40 0.13
N MET A 4 -11.31 9.36 0.97
CA MET A 4 -10.15 8.50 1.22
C MET A 4 -10.12 7.26 0.32
N GLY A 5 -11.10 7.06 -0.56
CA GLY A 5 -11.05 5.97 -1.53
C GLY A 5 -11.25 4.56 -0.97
N LEU A 6 -11.59 4.38 0.32
CA LEU A 6 -11.76 3.06 0.95
C LEU A 6 -12.67 2.12 0.15
N MET A 7 -12.22 0.89 -0.09
CA MET A 7 -13.07 -0.14 -0.69
C MET A 7 -14.18 -0.56 0.28
N PRO A 8 -15.40 -0.89 -0.18
CA PRO A 8 -16.51 -1.27 0.71
C PRO A 8 -16.16 -2.44 1.65
N ALA A 9 -15.42 -3.44 1.17
CA ALA A 9 -14.96 -4.55 1.99
C ALA A 9 -14.02 -4.10 3.11
N THR A 10 -13.10 -3.17 2.82
CA THR A 10 -12.20 -2.56 3.81
C THR A 10 -13.00 -1.76 4.83
N ALA A 11 -13.95 -0.94 4.38
CA ALA A 11 -14.82 -0.16 5.26
C ALA A 11 -15.63 -1.05 6.22
N ALA A 12 -16.21 -2.13 5.70
CA ALA A 12 -16.94 -3.09 6.49
C ALA A 12 -16.06 -3.75 7.56
N SER A 13 -14.80 -4.09 7.22
CA SER A 13 -13.83 -4.63 8.18
C SER A 13 -13.48 -3.67 9.33
N LEU A 14 -13.71 -2.37 9.12
CA LEU A 14 -13.51 -1.31 10.10
C LEU A 14 -14.80 -0.94 10.85
N GLY A 15 -15.91 -1.63 10.58
CA GLY A 15 -17.21 -1.35 11.18
C GLY A 15 -17.88 -0.07 10.64
N VAL A 16 -17.45 0.42 9.48
CA VAL A 16 -17.97 1.65 8.86
C VAL A 16 -19.12 1.30 7.92
N THR A 17 -20.26 1.94 8.11
CA THR A 17 -21.44 1.74 7.24
C THR A 17 -21.25 2.42 5.88
N SER A 18 -22.07 2.03 4.90
CA SER A 18 -22.00 2.62 3.55
C SER A 18 -22.31 4.12 3.56
N ASP A 19 -23.25 4.58 4.40
CA ASP A 19 -23.60 6.01 4.52
C ASP A 19 -22.45 6.81 5.14
N GLN A 20 -21.76 6.24 6.14
CA GLN A 20 -20.59 6.86 6.77
C GLN A 20 -19.40 7.03 5.82
N LEU A 21 -19.34 6.28 4.71
CA LEU A 21 -18.28 6.47 3.71
C LEU A 21 -18.44 7.75 2.90
N TYR A 22 -19.65 8.32 2.83
CA TYR A 22 -19.89 9.59 2.13
C TYR A 22 -19.81 10.80 3.05
N ASP A 23 -19.84 10.59 4.38
CA ASP A 23 -19.55 11.62 5.35
C ASP A 23 -18.02 11.88 5.43
N PRO A 24 -17.54 13.12 5.16
CA PRO A 24 -16.12 13.40 5.11
C PRO A 24 -15.38 13.09 6.41
N GLU A 25 -15.96 13.38 7.57
CA GLU A 25 -15.31 13.18 8.86
C GLU A 25 -15.13 11.68 9.15
N HIS A 26 -16.19 10.89 9.00
CA HIS A 26 -16.13 9.45 9.17
C HIS A 26 -15.21 8.79 8.15
N ASN A 27 -15.25 9.23 6.90
CA ASN A 27 -14.40 8.68 5.85
C ASN A 27 -12.90 8.97 6.09
N ILE A 28 -12.54 10.17 6.52
CA ILE A 28 -11.17 10.52 6.92
C ILE A 28 -10.71 9.67 8.11
N ARG A 29 -11.54 9.59 9.17
CA ARG A 29 -11.22 8.80 10.37
C ARG A 29 -10.98 7.33 10.02
N ALA A 30 -11.86 6.73 9.23
CA ALA A 30 -11.73 5.36 8.77
C ALA A 30 -10.46 5.15 7.93
N GLY A 31 -10.18 6.07 7.00
CA GLY A 31 -8.99 6.03 6.16
C GLY A 31 -7.69 6.10 6.98
N ALA A 32 -7.62 7.02 7.95
CA ALA A 32 -6.49 7.16 8.84
C ALA A 32 -6.31 5.93 9.75
N GLN A 33 -7.40 5.37 10.28
CA GLN A 33 -7.36 4.15 11.08
C GLN A 33 -6.82 2.97 10.27
N TYR A 34 -7.30 2.81 9.02
CA TYR A 34 -6.82 1.75 8.15
C TYR A 34 -5.32 1.91 7.83
N LEU A 35 -4.90 3.12 7.46
CA LEU A 35 -3.48 3.40 7.20
C LEU A 35 -2.61 3.09 8.42
N LYS A 36 -3.05 3.43 9.64
CA LYS A 36 -2.34 3.10 10.88
C LYS A 36 -2.19 1.58 11.07
N GLN A 37 -3.23 0.81 10.77
CA GLN A 37 -3.15 -0.66 10.82
C GLN A 37 -2.12 -1.20 9.82
N LEU A 38 -2.08 -0.64 8.60
CA LEU A 38 -1.11 -1.03 7.59
C LEU A 38 0.33 -0.70 8.02
N ILE A 39 0.58 0.49 8.56
CA ILE A 39 1.89 0.86 9.11
C ILE A 39 2.32 -0.15 10.19
N SER A 40 1.41 -0.51 11.10
CA SER A 40 1.68 -1.53 12.12
C SER A 40 1.96 -2.91 11.53
N PHE A 41 1.26 -3.30 10.46
CA PHE A 41 1.49 -4.57 9.76
C PHE A 41 2.91 -4.64 9.19
N PHE A 42 3.43 -3.53 8.66
CA PHE A 42 4.79 -3.42 8.11
C PHE A 42 5.86 -3.04 9.15
N SER A 43 5.60 -3.23 10.46
CA SER A 43 6.54 -2.89 11.55
C SER A 43 7.90 -3.60 11.52
N SER A 44 8.05 -4.66 10.71
CA SER A 44 9.35 -5.29 10.46
C SER A 44 10.29 -4.46 9.58
N VAL A 45 9.75 -3.51 8.80
CA VAL A 45 10.53 -2.56 8.00
C VAL A 45 11.02 -1.44 8.92
N LYS A 46 12.32 -1.40 9.19
CA LYS A 46 12.92 -0.52 10.21
C LYS A 46 12.98 0.94 9.78
N GLU A 47 13.23 1.19 8.50
CA GLU A 47 13.26 2.54 7.96
C GLU A 47 11.83 3.09 7.84
N SER A 48 11.54 4.13 8.62
CA SER A 48 10.19 4.68 8.73
C SER A 48 9.61 5.16 7.39
N THR A 49 10.44 5.72 6.51
CA THR A 49 10.02 6.15 5.17
C THR A 49 9.65 4.97 4.28
N GLU A 50 10.40 3.87 4.35
CA GLU A 50 10.12 2.64 3.61
C GLU A 50 8.83 1.98 4.14
N GLN A 51 8.70 1.90 5.46
CA GLN A 51 7.49 1.39 6.12
C GLN A 51 6.23 2.12 5.64
N ILE A 52 6.28 3.45 5.53
CA ILE A 52 5.17 4.26 5.01
C ILE A 52 4.88 3.92 3.55
N LYS A 53 5.89 3.77 2.69
CA LYS A 53 5.69 3.39 1.28
C LYS A 53 4.99 2.04 1.16
N PHE A 54 5.38 1.04 1.95
CA PHE A 54 4.68 -0.25 1.97
C PHE A 54 3.24 -0.14 2.43
N ALA A 55 2.97 0.66 3.46
CA ALA A 55 1.62 0.90 3.94
C ALA A 55 0.75 1.59 2.87
N LEU A 56 1.28 2.60 2.17
CA LEU A 56 0.60 3.27 1.07
C LEU A 56 0.34 2.32 -0.11
N ALA A 57 1.33 1.51 -0.46
CA ALA A 57 1.19 0.50 -1.49
C ALA A 57 0.09 -0.52 -1.15
N ALA A 58 0.05 -0.97 0.10
CA ALA A 58 -0.98 -1.91 0.56
C ALA A 58 -2.36 -1.26 0.69
N TYR A 59 -2.42 0.05 0.96
CA TYR A 59 -3.66 0.80 1.01
C TYR A 59 -4.35 0.81 -0.37
N ASN A 60 -3.57 1.02 -1.43
CA ASN A 60 -4.07 1.06 -2.80
C ASN A 60 -4.18 -0.34 -3.44
N GLY A 61 -3.11 -1.12 -3.39
CA GLY A 61 -2.95 -2.40 -4.08
C GLY A 61 -3.30 -3.63 -3.24
N GLY A 62 -3.66 -3.47 -1.96
CA GLY A 62 -3.98 -4.55 -1.05
C GLY A 62 -2.75 -5.23 -0.41
N ILE A 63 -2.87 -5.54 0.88
CA ILE A 63 -1.79 -6.14 1.70
C ILE A 63 -1.24 -7.43 1.10
N GLY A 64 -2.12 -8.29 0.56
CA GLY A 64 -1.72 -9.58 -0.01
C GLY A 64 -0.76 -9.43 -1.19
N HIS A 65 -1.07 -8.53 -2.14
CA HIS A 65 -0.23 -8.34 -3.30
C HIS A 65 1.13 -7.72 -2.96
N ILE A 66 1.18 -6.80 -1.98
CA ILE A 66 2.45 -6.23 -1.51
C ILE A 66 3.26 -7.26 -0.71
N SER A 67 2.62 -8.12 0.07
CA SER A 67 3.30 -9.20 0.78
C SER A 67 3.89 -10.22 -0.19
N ASP A 68 3.16 -10.59 -1.24
CA ASP A 68 3.69 -11.41 -2.34
C ASP A 68 4.90 -10.76 -3.01
N ALA A 69 4.84 -9.45 -3.29
CA ALA A 69 5.96 -8.74 -3.91
C ALA A 69 7.20 -8.69 -3.01
N ARG A 70 7.04 -8.58 -1.69
CA ARG A 70 8.14 -8.70 -0.72
C ARG A 70 8.73 -10.11 -0.70
N ALA A 71 7.89 -11.14 -0.74
CA ALA A 71 8.34 -12.53 -0.81
C ALA A 71 9.10 -12.83 -2.12
N LEU A 72 8.63 -12.27 -3.24
CA LEU A 72 9.36 -12.30 -4.51
C LEU A 72 10.70 -11.56 -4.41
N ALA A 73 10.74 -10.35 -3.82
CA ALA A 73 11.99 -9.62 -3.63
C ALA A 73 13.02 -10.46 -2.90
N GLU A 74 12.64 -11.06 -1.77
CA GLU A 74 13.51 -11.96 -1.00
C GLU A 74 13.97 -13.18 -1.83
N LYS A 75 13.04 -13.88 -2.50
CA LYS A 75 13.36 -15.04 -3.34
C LYS A 75 14.36 -14.71 -4.45
N TYR A 76 14.19 -13.55 -5.08
CA TYR A 76 15.01 -13.10 -6.21
C TYR A 76 16.15 -12.17 -5.77
N GLN A 77 16.56 -12.25 -4.49
CA GLN A 77 17.76 -11.59 -3.94
C GLN A 77 17.74 -10.05 -4.03
N ALA A 78 16.55 -9.44 -4.03
CA ALA A 78 16.35 -8.03 -3.81
C ALA A 78 16.02 -7.76 -2.34
N ASP A 79 16.13 -6.51 -1.92
CA ASP A 79 15.81 -6.11 -0.54
C ASP A 79 14.30 -6.01 -0.33
N LYS A 80 13.74 -6.91 0.48
CA LYS A 80 12.30 -6.96 0.79
C LYS A 80 11.80 -5.81 1.68
N ASP A 81 12.71 -5.01 2.23
CA ASP A 81 12.43 -3.89 3.13
C ASP A 81 12.74 -2.54 2.46
N VAL A 82 13.10 -2.54 1.17
CA VAL A 82 13.24 -1.34 0.32
C VAL A 82 12.19 -1.35 -0.79
N TRP A 83 11.53 -0.21 -1.02
CA TRP A 83 10.52 -0.05 -2.04
C TRP A 83 11.15 0.15 -3.42
N GLU A 84 11.83 1.27 -3.65
CA GLU A 84 12.33 1.65 -4.99
C GLU A 84 13.38 0.66 -5.49
N GLY A 85 13.21 0.24 -6.75
CA GLY A 85 14.13 -0.69 -7.42
C GLY A 85 14.13 -2.12 -6.87
N ASN A 86 13.47 -2.37 -5.73
CA ASN A 86 13.39 -3.66 -5.08
C ASN A 86 11.95 -4.16 -5.09
N VAL A 87 11.15 -3.93 -4.05
CA VAL A 87 9.78 -4.46 -4.01
C VAL A 87 8.88 -3.85 -5.09
N GLU A 88 9.05 -2.57 -5.43
CA GLU A 88 8.37 -1.90 -6.56
C GLU A 88 8.53 -2.69 -7.87
N ARG A 89 9.73 -3.21 -8.13
CA ARG A 89 10.01 -4.03 -9.31
C ARG A 89 9.15 -5.28 -9.33
N PHE A 90 9.00 -5.96 -8.20
CA PHE A 90 8.19 -7.19 -8.14
C PHE A 90 6.70 -6.90 -8.19
N VAL A 91 6.25 -5.76 -7.65
CA VAL A 91 4.88 -5.27 -7.86
C VAL A 91 4.57 -5.12 -9.36
N GLN A 92 5.50 -4.56 -10.14
CA GLN A 92 5.35 -4.44 -11.60
C GLN A 92 5.38 -5.81 -12.31
N LEU A 93 6.26 -6.71 -11.87
CA LEU A 93 6.49 -8.00 -12.50
C LEU A 93 5.37 -9.01 -12.24
N LYS A 94 4.57 -8.86 -11.17
CA LYS A 94 3.40 -9.71 -10.86
C LYS A 94 2.28 -9.70 -11.91
N ARG A 95 2.41 -8.94 -12.99
CA ARG A 95 1.53 -9.06 -14.17
C ARG A 95 1.92 -10.23 -15.09
N LEU A 96 3.13 -10.76 -14.95
CA LEU A 96 3.64 -11.86 -15.77
C LEU A 96 3.42 -13.19 -15.03
N GLU A 97 3.02 -14.22 -15.79
CA GLU A 97 2.70 -15.55 -15.26
C GLU A 97 3.76 -16.10 -14.34
N GLN A 98 5.03 -16.08 -14.79
CA GLN A 98 6.18 -16.56 -14.02
C GLN A 98 6.26 -16.01 -12.59
N TYR A 99 5.74 -14.80 -12.33
CA TYR A 99 5.80 -14.16 -11.01
C TYR A 99 4.51 -14.34 -10.22
N TYR A 100 3.34 -14.24 -10.84
CA TYR A 100 2.09 -14.38 -10.07
C TYR A 100 1.73 -15.82 -9.73
N THR A 101 2.24 -16.79 -10.47
CA THR A 101 2.13 -18.23 -10.14
C THR A 101 3.33 -18.74 -9.35
N ASP A 102 4.26 -17.86 -8.96
CA ASP A 102 5.40 -18.26 -8.15
C ASP A 102 4.93 -18.90 -6.83
N PRO A 103 5.51 -20.01 -6.36
CA PRO A 103 5.11 -20.66 -5.10
C PRO A 103 5.12 -19.75 -3.87
N VAL A 104 5.88 -18.65 -3.87
CA VAL A 104 5.87 -17.67 -2.76
C VAL A 104 4.69 -16.69 -2.82
N CYS A 105 4.01 -16.59 -3.96
CA CYS A 105 2.82 -15.75 -4.15
C CYS A 105 1.55 -16.49 -3.78
N ARG A 106 0.66 -15.83 -3.05
CA ARG A 106 -0.62 -16.40 -2.60
C ARG A 106 -1.84 -15.70 -3.18
N ASN A 107 -1.66 -14.53 -3.80
CA ASN A 107 -2.76 -13.66 -4.22
C ASN A 107 -2.89 -13.54 -5.73
N GLY A 108 -2.11 -14.31 -6.50
CA GLY A 108 -2.24 -14.38 -7.96
C GLY A 108 -1.91 -13.08 -8.69
N TYR A 109 -2.49 -12.95 -9.90
CA TYR A 109 -2.23 -11.88 -10.85
C TYR A 109 -2.40 -10.50 -10.21
N PHE A 110 -1.46 -9.60 -10.47
CA PHE A 110 -1.58 -8.22 -10.04
C PHE A 110 -1.00 -7.25 -11.06
N ARG A 111 -1.76 -6.20 -11.38
CA ARG A 111 -1.30 -5.09 -12.22
C ARG A 111 -1.03 -3.88 -11.34
N GLY A 112 0.22 -3.73 -10.91
CA GLY A 112 0.62 -2.75 -9.92
C GLY A 112 0.90 -1.32 -10.42
N ASP A 113 0.65 -1.01 -11.70
CA ASP A 113 1.00 0.30 -12.27
C ASP A 113 0.38 1.46 -11.46
N GLU A 114 -0.91 1.34 -11.11
CA GLU A 114 -1.64 2.33 -10.30
C GLU A 114 -1.09 2.42 -8.88
N THR A 115 -0.75 1.31 -8.25
CA THR A 115 -0.18 1.29 -6.89
C THR A 115 1.18 1.98 -6.83
N ILE A 116 2.03 1.74 -7.82
CA ILE A 116 3.34 2.37 -7.90
C ILE A 116 3.19 3.89 -8.06
N ASN A 117 2.31 4.34 -8.96
CA ASN A 117 2.03 5.75 -9.16
C ASN A 117 1.42 6.39 -7.90
N TYR A 118 0.48 5.71 -7.25
CA TYR A 118 -0.14 6.18 -6.01
C TYR A 118 0.90 6.45 -4.91
N VAL A 119 1.83 5.51 -4.67
CA VAL A 119 2.90 5.71 -3.68
C VAL A 119 3.73 6.94 -4.03
N ARG A 120 4.15 7.07 -5.29
CA ARG A 120 4.95 8.19 -5.76
C ARG A 120 4.23 9.53 -5.58
N GLU A 121 2.97 9.62 -5.98
CA GLU A 121 2.18 10.85 -5.90
C GLU A 121 1.91 11.29 -4.47
N VAL A 122 1.57 10.34 -3.58
CA VAL A 122 1.30 10.65 -2.17
C VAL A 122 2.56 11.13 -1.46
N ILE A 123 3.70 10.48 -1.67
CA ILE A 123 4.98 10.90 -1.09
C ILE A 123 5.39 12.28 -1.62
N ALA A 124 5.31 12.51 -2.94
CA ALA A 124 5.64 13.81 -3.52
C ALA A 124 4.74 14.94 -2.97
N ARG A 125 3.44 14.68 -2.81
CA ARG A 125 2.50 15.65 -2.24
C ARG A 125 2.78 15.91 -0.76
N TRP A 126 3.11 14.87 0.02
CA TRP A 126 3.50 15.03 1.41
C TRP A 126 4.77 15.88 1.55
N GLU A 127 5.79 15.64 0.72
CA GLU A 127 7.02 16.44 0.71
C GLU A 127 6.74 17.90 0.39
N HIS A 128 5.88 18.16 -0.60
CA HIS A 128 5.45 19.51 -0.95
C HIS A 128 4.76 20.22 0.23
N TYR A 129 3.81 19.55 0.90
CA TYR A 129 3.13 20.12 2.06
C TYR A 129 4.08 20.34 3.24
N ARG A 130 5.00 19.41 3.51
CA ARG A 130 6.01 19.55 4.56
C ARG A 130 6.91 20.77 4.35
N GLN A 131 7.24 21.10 3.09
CA GLN A 131 8.03 22.29 2.78
C GLN A 131 7.24 23.60 2.88
N ALA A 132 5.94 23.56 2.59
CA ALA A 132 5.06 24.73 2.65
C ALA A 132 4.68 25.10 4.09
N VAL A 133 4.53 24.10 4.96
CA VAL A 133 4.15 24.26 6.38
C VAL A 133 5.41 24.38 7.25
N LYS A 134 6.38 25.22 6.86
CA LYS A 134 7.53 25.53 7.74
C LYS A 134 6.98 25.97 9.10
N GLU A 135 7.37 25.26 10.16
CA GLU A 135 7.14 25.64 11.56
C GLU A 135 7.70 27.03 11.88
#